data_AF-A0A1F9SJK2-F1
#
_entry.id   AF-A0A1F9SJK2-F1
#
_cell.length_a   1.000
_cell.length_b   1.000
_cell.length_c   1.000
_cell.angle_alpha   90.00
_cell.angle_beta   90.00
_cell.angle_gamma   90.00
#
_symmetry.space_group_name_H-M   'P 1'
#
loop_
_entity.id
_entity.type
_entity.pdbx_description
1 polymer ?
#
loop_
_entity_poly.entity_id
_entity_poly.type
_entity_poly.pdbx_seq_one_letter_code
_entity_poly.pdbx_strand_id
1 'polypeptide(L)'
;MAKIPPKYNPEVELAKGAKFEAATFDKTQKIKVLAAKVTVGGTPGIAEVSGIATGRNDASINGCIGIWLSIFRFMRPDDTINHVAGWNIMLPLKAKQTAAATAKAFAKIINTGPRPYKASATGAKLKIVYTEK
;
A
#
# COMPACT_ATOMS: atom_id res chain seq x y z
N MET A 1 1.35 -43.60 5.29
CA MET A 1 0.63 -42.65 4.42
C MET A 1 0.83 -41.24 4.97
N ALA A 2 1.41 -40.34 4.20
CA ALA A 2 1.56 -38.93 4.62
C ALA A 2 0.16 -38.31 4.71
N LYS A 3 -0.14 -37.61 5.82
CA LYS A 3 -1.38 -36.83 5.95
C LYS A 3 -1.41 -35.80 4.82
N ILE A 4 -2.40 -35.86 3.95
CA ILE A 4 -2.69 -34.76 3.02
C ILE A 4 -3.00 -33.56 3.91
N PRO A 5 -2.24 -32.46 3.84
CA PRO A 5 -2.51 -31.29 4.67
C PRO A 5 -3.93 -30.79 4.37
N PRO A 6 -4.62 -30.21 5.37
CA PRO A 6 -5.93 -29.61 5.15
C PRO A 6 -5.83 -28.60 4.00
N LYS A 7 -6.84 -28.61 3.12
CA LYS A 7 -6.89 -27.76 1.92
C LYS A 7 -6.71 -26.28 2.27
N TYR A 8 -7.27 -25.84 3.40
CA TYR A 8 -7.02 -24.55 4.02
C TYR A 8 -5.98 -24.66 5.15
N ASN A 9 -4.92 -23.85 5.08
CA ASN A 9 -3.96 -23.67 6.17
C ASN A 9 -3.97 -22.18 6.62
N PRO A 10 -4.52 -21.85 7.79
CA PRO A 10 -4.68 -20.47 8.22
C PRO A 10 -3.35 -19.72 8.34
N GLU A 11 -2.28 -20.35 8.81
CA GLU A 11 -0.98 -19.68 8.95
C GLU A 11 -0.44 -19.25 7.59
N VAL A 12 -0.57 -20.12 6.59
CA VAL A 12 -0.14 -19.84 5.22
C VAL A 12 -1.01 -18.75 4.59
N GLU A 13 -2.33 -18.84 4.73
CA GLU A 13 -3.26 -17.90 4.10
C GLU A 13 -3.22 -16.51 4.76
N LEU A 14 -3.07 -16.42 6.09
CA LEU A 14 -2.93 -15.15 6.80
C LEU A 14 -1.58 -14.46 6.52
N ALA A 15 -0.53 -15.23 6.18
CA ALA A 15 0.77 -14.68 5.80
C ALA A 15 0.82 -14.17 4.35
N LYS A 16 -0.16 -14.53 3.51
CA LYS A 16 -0.29 -13.98 2.14
C LYS A 16 -0.73 -12.52 2.20
N GLY A 17 -0.46 -11.81 1.11
CA GLY A 17 -0.67 -10.37 1.07
C GLY A 17 0.00 -9.69 -0.11
N ALA A 18 -0.22 -8.39 -0.22
CA ALA A 18 0.39 -7.57 -1.25
C ALA A 18 1.82 -7.17 -0.86
N LYS A 19 2.75 -7.28 -1.81
CA LYS A 19 4.02 -6.56 -1.75
C LYS A 19 3.71 -5.07 -1.85
N PHE A 20 4.29 -4.28 -0.95
CA PHE A 20 4.14 -2.83 -0.90
C PHE A 20 5.43 -2.15 -1.35
N GLU A 21 5.34 -1.41 -2.44
CA GLU A 21 6.45 -0.69 -3.06
C GLU A 21 6.12 0.78 -3.20
N ALA A 22 7.15 1.63 -3.20
CA ALA A 22 6.99 3.06 -3.37
C ALA A 22 8.19 3.65 -4.11
N ALA A 23 7.95 4.71 -4.86
CA ALA A 23 8.96 5.42 -5.64
C ALA A 23 8.61 6.90 -5.69
N THR A 24 9.64 7.74 -5.75
CA THR A 24 9.47 9.19 -5.96
C THR A 24 10.01 9.59 -7.31
N PHE A 25 9.30 10.52 -7.93
CA PHE A 25 9.71 11.24 -9.14
C PHE A 25 9.73 12.75 -8.87
N ASP A 26 9.59 13.16 -7.61
CA ASP A 26 9.83 14.53 -7.16
C ASP A 26 11.31 14.73 -6.84
N LYS A 27 11.84 15.92 -7.15
CA LYS A 27 13.26 16.23 -6.99
C LYS A 27 13.69 16.30 -5.53
N THR A 28 12.79 16.69 -4.62
CA THR A 28 13.14 17.08 -3.25
C THR A 28 12.40 16.26 -2.19
N GLN A 29 11.19 15.79 -2.49
CA GLN A 29 10.44 14.90 -1.61
C GLN A 29 10.72 13.43 -1.95
N LYS A 30 11.00 12.64 -0.90
CA LYS A 30 11.33 11.21 -1.00
C LYS A 30 10.30 10.37 -0.28
N ILE A 31 10.24 9.08 -0.62
CA ILE A 31 9.47 8.07 0.08
C ILE A 31 10.34 6.84 0.35
N LYS A 32 10.24 6.27 1.55
CA LYS A 32 10.94 5.05 1.95
C LYS A 32 9.93 4.04 2.48
N VAL A 33 9.98 2.81 1.98
CA VAL A 33 9.20 1.70 2.54
C VAL A 33 9.92 1.16 3.77
N LEU A 34 9.22 1.11 4.90
CA LEU A 34 9.69 0.57 6.17
C LEU A 34 9.17 -0.84 6.43
N ALA A 35 7.96 -1.15 5.96
CA ALA A 35 7.39 -2.50 5.97
C ALA A 35 6.78 -2.80 4.60
N ALA A 36 7.37 -3.75 3.87
CA ALA A 36 7.12 -3.96 2.44
C ALA A 36 6.04 -5.00 2.12
N LYS A 37 5.22 -5.41 3.11
CA LYS A 37 4.15 -6.38 2.90
C LYS A 37 2.92 -6.04 3.72
N VAL A 38 1.76 -6.01 3.06
CA VAL A 38 0.44 -5.87 3.69
C VAL A 38 -0.22 -7.25 3.69
N THR A 39 -0.37 -7.90 4.84
CA THR A 39 -0.89 -9.28 4.91
C THR A 39 -2.37 -9.36 5.24
N VAL A 40 -3.00 -10.48 4.85
CA VAL A 40 -4.39 -10.82 5.21
C VAL A 40 -4.54 -10.88 6.73
N GLY A 41 -3.56 -11.45 7.44
CA GLY A 41 -3.50 -11.51 8.90
C GLY A 41 -3.22 -10.18 9.61
N GLY A 42 -3.32 -9.04 8.93
CA GLY A 42 -3.28 -7.71 9.54
C GLY A 42 -1.89 -7.10 9.72
N THR A 43 -0.83 -7.71 9.17
CA THR A 43 0.49 -7.05 9.16
C THR A 43 0.44 -5.86 8.22
N PRO A 44 0.75 -4.64 8.69
CA PRO A 44 0.64 -3.44 7.90
C PRO A 44 1.84 -3.22 6.98
N GLY A 45 1.58 -2.62 5.82
CA GLY A 45 2.58 -1.96 5.01
C GLY A 45 2.83 -0.55 5.55
N ILE A 46 4.09 -0.12 5.60
CA ILE A 46 4.46 1.19 6.17
C ILE A 46 5.44 1.88 5.24
N ALA A 47 5.16 3.14 4.92
CA ALA A 47 6.09 4.03 4.22
C ALA A 47 6.22 5.36 4.96
N GLU A 48 7.38 5.99 4.83
CA GLU A 48 7.68 7.31 5.39
C GLU A 48 8.05 8.26 4.26
N VAL A 49 7.40 9.41 4.23
CA VAL A 49 7.71 10.50 3.31
C VAL A 49 8.69 11.45 3.99
N SER A 50 9.59 12.07 3.25
CA SER A 50 10.53 13.06 3.79
C SER A 50 10.77 14.19 2.81
N GLY A 51 11.08 15.38 3.32
CA GLY A 51 11.34 16.57 2.51
C GLY A 51 10.06 17.34 2.13
N ILE A 52 10.26 18.40 1.34
CA ILE A 52 9.21 19.30 0.86
C ILE A 52 9.15 19.15 -0.66
N ALA A 53 7.95 18.99 -1.22
CA ALA A 53 7.78 18.74 -2.65
C ALA A 53 8.15 19.95 -3.51
N THR A 54 8.85 19.70 -4.60
CA THR A 54 8.94 20.67 -5.71
C THR A 54 7.58 20.79 -6.40
N GLY A 55 6.88 19.66 -6.53
CA GLY A 55 5.54 19.57 -7.13
C GLY A 55 5.57 19.29 -8.62
N ARG A 56 4.45 18.79 -9.15
CA ARG A 56 4.26 18.53 -10.57
C ARG A 56 3.99 19.85 -11.31
N ASN A 57 4.82 20.16 -12.28
CA ASN A 57 4.75 21.36 -13.12
C ASN A 57 4.47 21.07 -14.61
N ASP A 58 4.35 19.80 -14.97
CA ASP A 58 4.14 19.34 -16.34
C ASP A 58 3.19 18.13 -16.41
N ALA A 59 2.93 17.63 -17.61
CA ALA A 59 2.11 16.43 -17.82
C ALA A 59 2.88 15.11 -17.62
N SER A 60 4.15 15.14 -17.19
CA SER A 60 4.98 13.95 -16.92
C SER A 60 4.75 13.42 -15.50
N ILE A 61 5.40 12.31 -15.15
CA ILE A 61 5.42 11.78 -13.77
C ILE A 61 6.28 12.61 -12.82
N ASN A 62 7.06 13.56 -13.34
CA ASN A 62 7.88 14.48 -12.55
C ASN A 62 7.05 15.17 -11.47
N GLY A 63 7.57 15.25 -10.25
CA GLY A 63 6.84 15.84 -9.12
C GLY A 63 5.70 14.97 -8.57
N CYS A 64 5.72 13.67 -8.86
CA CYS A 64 4.78 12.70 -8.29
C CYS A 64 5.47 11.74 -7.32
N ILE A 65 4.69 11.15 -6.42
CA ILE A 65 5.09 9.94 -5.68
C ILE A 65 4.13 8.82 -6.05
N GLY A 66 4.67 7.63 -6.26
CA GLY A 66 3.93 6.42 -6.57
C GLY A 66 3.99 5.41 -5.43
N ILE A 67 2.88 4.70 -5.24
CA ILE A 67 2.85 3.48 -4.44
C ILE A 67 2.16 2.34 -5.19
N TRP A 68 2.62 1.12 -4.93
CA TRP A 68 2.12 -0.09 -5.56
C TRP A 68 1.82 -1.15 -4.51
N LEU A 69 0.65 -1.76 -4.63
CA LEU A 69 0.25 -2.97 -3.91
C LEU A 69 0.09 -4.08 -4.95
N SER A 70 0.92 -5.12 -4.84
CA SER A 70 0.87 -6.23 -5.81
C SER A 70 -0.45 -7.00 -5.75
N ILE A 71 -0.80 -7.63 -6.86
CA ILE A 71 -1.85 -8.66 -6.86
C ILE A 71 -1.45 -9.82 -5.95
N PHE A 72 -2.43 -10.43 -5.27
CA PHE A 72 -2.25 -11.68 -4.55
C PHE A 72 -3.57 -12.46 -4.49
N ARG A 73 -3.46 -13.73 -4.08
CA ARG A 73 -4.60 -14.63 -3.87
C ARG A 73 -4.47 -15.29 -2.51
N PHE A 74 -5.58 -15.59 -1.88
CA PHE A 74 -5.61 -16.37 -0.64
C PHE A 74 -6.90 -17.20 -0.61
N MET A 75 -6.87 -18.29 0.15
CA MET A 75 -8.02 -19.13 0.42
C MET A 75 -8.67 -18.69 1.74
N ARG A 76 -10.00 -18.67 1.78
CA ARG A 76 -10.79 -18.45 2.99
C ARG A 76 -11.06 -19.77 3.71
N PRO A 77 -11.52 -19.74 4.98
CA PRO A 77 -11.91 -20.95 5.71
C PRO A 77 -13.02 -21.78 5.03
N ASP A 78 -13.81 -21.17 4.14
CA ASP A 78 -14.87 -21.81 3.35
C ASP A 78 -14.37 -22.38 2.00
N ASP A 79 -13.06 -22.53 1.83
CA ASP A 79 -12.36 -22.96 0.61
C ASP A 79 -12.47 -21.99 -0.59
N THR A 80 -13.10 -20.82 -0.44
CA THR A 80 -13.18 -19.83 -1.52
C THR A 80 -11.81 -19.21 -1.79
N ILE A 81 -11.39 -19.14 -3.06
CA ILE A 81 -10.15 -18.45 -3.45
C ILE A 81 -10.46 -17.00 -3.79
N ASN A 82 -10.03 -16.11 -2.92
CA ASN A 82 -10.12 -14.68 -3.12
C ASN A 82 -8.97 -14.16 -3.97
N HIS A 83 -9.32 -13.25 -4.88
CA HIS A 83 -8.40 -12.60 -5.79
C HIS A 83 -8.40 -11.11 -5.51
N VAL A 84 -7.27 -10.59 -5.00
CA VAL A 84 -7.13 -9.17 -4.69
C VAL A 84 -6.30 -8.53 -5.80
N ALA A 85 -6.97 -7.77 -6.66
CA ALA A 85 -6.32 -7.06 -7.76
C ALA A 85 -5.25 -6.09 -7.24
N GLY A 86 -4.14 -6.00 -7.97
CA GLY A 86 -3.10 -5.03 -7.69
C GLY A 86 -3.61 -3.59 -7.78
N TRP A 87 -2.91 -2.68 -7.14
CA TRP A 87 -3.27 -1.26 -7.12
C TRP A 87 -2.04 -0.38 -7.23
N ASN A 88 -1.98 0.41 -8.30
CA ASN A 88 -1.03 1.48 -8.50
C ASN A 88 -1.72 2.82 -8.19
N ILE A 89 -1.11 3.62 -7.31
CA ILE A 89 -1.57 4.97 -7.00
C ILE A 89 -0.42 5.92 -7.29
N MET A 90 -0.61 6.75 -8.31
CA MET A 90 0.27 7.90 -8.59
C MET A 90 -0.34 9.18 -8.04
N LEU A 91 0.35 9.81 -7.10
CA LEU A 91 -0.06 11.07 -6.49
C LEU A 91 0.78 12.22 -7.06
N PRO A 92 0.20 13.12 -7.88
CA PRO A 92 0.84 14.38 -8.24
C PRO A 92 0.92 15.30 -7.00
N LEU A 93 2.10 15.82 -6.72
CA LEU A 93 2.34 16.68 -5.57
C LEU A 93 2.14 18.14 -5.93
N LYS A 94 1.65 18.92 -4.97
CA LYS A 94 1.66 20.39 -5.07
C LYS A 94 3.04 20.94 -4.69
N ALA A 95 3.43 22.06 -5.28
CA ALA A 95 4.63 22.77 -4.83
C ALA A 95 4.54 23.10 -3.33
N LYS A 96 5.64 22.95 -2.62
CA LYS A 96 5.77 23.15 -1.16
C LYS A 96 4.94 22.19 -0.30
N GLN A 97 4.37 21.13 -0.88
CA GLN A 97 3.62 20.13 -0.12
C GLN A 97 4.54 19.42 0.88
N THR A 98 4.15 19.43 2.16
CA THR A 98 4.92 18.79 3.23
C THR A 98 4.78 17.28 3.18
N ALA A 99 5.76 16.56 3.75
CA ALA A 99 5.72 15.11 3.83
C ALA A 99 4.45 14.58 4.54
N ALA A 100 4.00 15.27 5.61
CA ALA A 100 2.77 14.93 6.31
C ALA A 100 1.51 15.13 5.46
N ALA A 101 1.46 16.21 4.67
CA ALA A 101 0.36 16.42 3.73
C ALA A 101 0.31 15.33 2.66
N THR A 102 1.48 14.89 2.17
CA THR A 102 1.58 13.77 1.20
C THR A 102 1.11 12.45 1.79
N ALA A 103 1.56 12.08 2.99
CA ALA A 103 1.09 10.86 3.66
C ALA A 103 -0.44 10.88 3.87
N LYS A 104 -0.99 12.03 4.29
CA LYS A 104 -2.44 12.22 4.45
C LYS A 104 -3.20 12.11 3.13
N ALA A 105 -2.65 12.61 2.03
CA ALA A 105 -3.25 12.50 0.70
C ALA A 105 -3.33 11.05 0.23
N PHE A 106 -2.27 10.25 0.40
CA PHE A 106 -2.33 8.82 0.13
C PHE A 106 -3.36 8.09 0.99
N ALA A 107 -3.39 8.37 2.30
CA ALA A 107 -4.36 7.75 3.18
C ALA A 107 -5.81 8.05 2.73
N LYS A 108 -6.08 9.29 2.30
CA LYS A 108 -7.37 9.67 1.73
C LYS A 108 -7.71 8.85 0.48
N ILE A 109 -6.80 8.79 -0.51
CA ILE A 109 -7.01 8.04 -1.75
C ILE A 109 -7.30 6.57 -1.46
N ILE A 110 -6.51 5.95 -0.58
CA ILE A 110 -6.67 4.55 -0.21
C ILE A 110 -8.04 4.30 0.41
N ASN A 111 -8.43 5.13 1.39
CA ASN A 111 -9.69 4.96 2.10
C ASN A 111 -10.94 5.22 1.25
N THR A 112 -10.84 6.03 0.20
CA THR A 112 -11.92 6.26 -0.78
C THR A 112 -11.92 5.29 -1.95
N GLY A 113 -10.85 4.51 -2.11
CA GLY A 113 -10.71 3.59 -3.24
C GLY A 113 -11.56 2.33 -3.09
N PRO A 114 -11.74 1.57 -4.18
CA PRO A 114 -12.62 0.41 -4.21
C PRO A 114 -11.97 -0.86 -3.64
N ARG A 115 -10.68 -0.81 -3.28
CA ARG A 115 -9.91 -1.97 -2.84
C ARG A 115 -10.07 -2.19 -1.32
N PRO A 116 -9.95 -3.44 -0.83
CA PRO A 116 -10.07 -3.79 0.59
C PRO A 116 -8.83 -3.38 1.40
N TYR A 117 -8.44 -2.11 1.29
CA TYR A 117 -7.34 -1.54 2.06
C TYR A 117 -7.86 -0.34 2.86
N LYS A 118 -7.34 -0.20 4.07
CA LYS A 118 -7.48 1.00 4.89
C LYS A 118 -6.12 1.59 5.16
N ALA A 119 -6.06 2.91 5.23
CA ALA A 119 -4.82 3.60 5.51
C ALA A 119 -5.00 4.69 6.56
N SER A 120 -3.94 4.93 7.31
CA SER A 120 -3.83 6.05 8.23
C SER A 120 -2.50 6.77 8.02
N ALA A 121 -2.49 8.06 8.34
CA ALA A 121 -1.29 8.88 8.30
C ALA A 121 -1.03 9.48 9.68
N THR A 122 0.20 9.36 10.16
CA THR A 122 0.66 9.97 11.42
C THR A 122 1.96 10.72 11.13
N GLY A 123 1.88 12.05 11.14
CA GLY A 123 2.97 12.87 10.62
C GLY A 123 3.27 12.49 9.16
N ALA A 124 4.53 12.21 8.87
CA ALA A 124 4.98 11.81 7.53
C ALA A 124 4.90 10.31 7.23
N LYS A 125 4.38 9.51 8.17
CA LYS A 125 4.25 8.05 8.01
C LYS A 125 2.86 7.68 7.50
N LEU A 126 2.83 6.83 6.49
CA LEU A 126 1.66 6.17 5.94
C LEU A 126 1.65 4.70 6.39
N LYS A 127 0.54 4.26 7.00
CA LYS A 127 0.28 2.88 7.37
C LYS A 127 -0.88 2.36 6.53
N ILE A 128 -0.74 1.18 5.95
CA ILE A 128 -1.76 0.52 5.12
C ILE A 128 -2.04 -0.86 5.71
N VAL A 129 -3.31 -1.19 5.90
CA VAL A 129 -3.77 -2.51 6.34
C VAL A 129 -4.75 -3.08 5.32
N TYR A 130 -4.72 -4.39 5.15
CA TYR A 130 -5.77 -5.12 4.45
C TYR A 130 -6.97 -5.26 5.40
N THR A 131 -8.17 -5.01 4.89
CA THR A 131 -9.40 -5.20 5.65
C THR A 131 -10.44 -5.79 4.72
N GLU A 132 -10.71 -7.07 4.92
CA GLU A 132 -11.81 -7.74 4.25
C GLU A 132 -13.15 -7.18 4.76
N LYS A 133 -14.11 -7.01 3.85
CA LYS A 133 -15.49 -6.68 4.21
C LYS A 133 -16.28 -7.96 4.43
#